data_AF-A0A1M7I7J2-F1
#
_entry.id   AF-A0A1M7I7J2-F1
#
_cell.length_a   1.000
_cell.length_b   1.000
_cell.length_c   1.000
_cell.angle_alpha   90.00
_cell.angle_beta   90.00
_cell.angle_gamma   90.00
#
_symmetry.space_group_name_H-M   'P 1'
#
loop_
_entity.id
_entity.type
_entity.pdbx_description
1 polymer ?
#
loop_
_entity_poly.entity_id
_entity_poly.type
_entity_poly.pdbx_seq_one_letter_code
_entity_poly.pdbx_strand_id
1 'polypeptide(L)'
;MKTMKLWRNILVMTAAMLSIASCSGDDDTDVYEAAELSGMWQKVYDEGIADAGIAQYTFHPQSANNGTVEIFTSDWASGDTTVYRIYTVTDARHLHISPKPDDTSVALTVDCDIRRLTSTQMIWYNTDSNEELARFKKIKLKRNEYEQEK
;
A
#
# COMPACT_ATOMS: atom_id res chain seq x y z
N MET A 1 1.52 -40.37 -59.04
CA MET A 1 2.30 -39.11 -59.15
C MET A 1 1.58 -38.15 -60.09
N LYS A 2 1.12 -37.01 -59.58
CA LYS A 2 1.06 -35.71 -60.25
C LYS A 2 1.07 -34.63 -59.16
N THR A 3 1.88 -33.62 -59.38
CA THR A 3 2.51 -32.74 -58.40
C THR A 3 1.73 -31.46 -58.14
N MET A 4 1.74 -31.07 -56.85
CA MET A 4 1.66 -29.75 -56.18
C MET A 4 1.19 -28.47 -56.90
N LYS A 5 0.38 -27.68 -56.17
CA LYS A 5 0.42 -26.21 -55.96
C LYS A 5 -0.30 -25.94 -54.62
N LEU A 6 0.34 -25.56 -53.49
CA LEU A 6 0.85 -24.22 -53.09
C LEU A 6 -0.21 -23.12 -53.33
N TRP A 7 -0.74 -22.27 -52.42
CA TRP A 7 -0.44 -21.89 -51.03
C TRP A 7 -1.56 -20.93 -50.52
N ARG A 8 -1.84 -20.98 -49.20
CA ARG A 8 -2.08 -19.88 -48.22
C ARG A 8 -3.20 -18.84 -48.40
N ASN A 9 -3.77 -18.52 -47.21
CA ASN A 9 -4.46 -17.28 -46.78
C ASN A 9 -5.98 -17.20 -47.06
N ILE A 10 -6.88 -16.71 -46.18
CA ILE A 10 -6.78 -15.96 -44.92
C ILE A 10 -8.20 -15.89 -44.28
N LEU A 11 -8.24 -15.67 -42.96
CA LEU A 11 -9.32 -15.13 -42.11
C LEU A 11 -10.59 -15.95 -41.82
N VAL A 12 -10.59 -16.51 -40.62
CA VAL A 12 -11.75 -16.77 -39.77
C VAL A 12 -12.35 -15.42 -39.34
N MET A 13 -13.57 -15.10 -39.77
CA MET A 13 -14.38 -14.06 -39.13
C MET A 13 -15.34 -14.74 -38.15
N THR A 14 -14.92 -14.92 -36.91
CA THR A 14 -15.83 -15.18 -35.79
C THR A 14 -16.21 -13.85 -35.16
N ALA A 15 -17.29 -13.26 -35.67
CA ALA A 15 -18.04 -12.23 -34.98
C ALA A 15 -19.18 -12.90 -34.22
N ALA A 16 -19.08 -13.00 -32.89
CA ALA A 16 -20.25 -13.10 -32.03
C ALA A 16 -19.86 -12.87 -30.57
N MET A 17 -20.32 -11.72 -30.07
CA MET A 17 -20.84 -11.54 -28.72
C MET A 17 -19.83 -11.77 -27.60
N LEU A 18 -18.99 -10.74 -27.40
CA LEU A 18 -18.61 -10.36 -26.05
C LEU A 18 -19.89 -10.01 -25.30
N SER A 19 -20.45 -11.01 -24.61
CA SER A 19 -21.27 -10.78 -23.43
C SER A 19 -20.43 -9.95 -22.49
N ILE A 20 -20.58 -8.62 -22.57
CA ILE A 20 -20.39 -7.73 -21.44
C ILE A 20 -21.40 -8.17 -20.39
N ALA A 21 -21.06 -9.25 -19.68
CA ALA A 21 -21.37 -9.33 -18.28
C ALA A 21 -20.78 -8.05 -17.70
N SER A 22 -21.64 -7.04 -17.57
CA SER A 22 -21.47 -6.02 -16.56
C SER A 22 -21.51 -6.79 -15.24
N CYS A 23 -20.36 -7.35 -14.87
CA CYS A 23 -20.07 -7.60 -13.49
C CYS A 23 -20.06 -6.21 -12.88
N SER A 24 -21.19 -5.84 -12.29
CA SER A 24 -21.22 -4.94 -11.15
C SER A 24 -20.16 -5.47 -10.18
N GLY A 25 -18.95 -4.92 -10.29
CA GLY A 25 -17.87 -5.17 -9.35
C GLY A 25 -18.27 -4.47 -8.07
N ASP A 26 -19.12 -5.15 -7.30
CA ASP A 26 -19.37 -4.78 -5.91
C ASP A 26 -18.02 -4.62 -5.22
N ASP A 27 -17.98 -3.57 -4.44
CA ASP A 27 -16.85 -2.85 -3.88
C ASP A 27 -16.16 -3.66 -2.77
N ASP A 28 -15.60 -4.82 -3.10
CA ASP A 28 -14.77 -5.65 -2.20
C ASP A 28 -13.39 -5.01 -1.93
N THR A 29 -13.22 -3.75 -2.36
CA THR A 29 -12.02 -2.93 -2.20
C THR A 29 -11.94 -2.26 -0.83
N ASP A 30 -13.07 -1.92 -0.18
CA ASP A 30 -13.13 -1.10 1.05
C ASP A 30 -13.21 -1.90 2.37
N VAL A 31 -12.28 -2.83 2.57
CA VAL A 31 -12.15 -3.64 3.81
C VAL A 31 -11.29 -2.88 4.82
N TYR A 32 -11.79 -2.66 6.05
CA TYR A 32 -11.04 -1.98 7.11
C TYR A 32 -11.11 -2.72 8.45
N GLU A 33 -9.99 -3.32 8.83
CA GLU A 33 -9.82 -4.02 10.11
C GLU A 33 -8.86 -3.23 11.01
N ALA A 34 -9.38 -2.37 11.89
CA ALA A 34 -8.56 -1.46 12.72
C ALA A 34 -7.44 -2.16 13.52
N ALA A 35 -7.70 -3.39 13.98
CA ALA A 35 -6.73 -4.20 14.72
C ALA A 35 -5.46 -4.52 13.89
N GLU A 36 -5.58 -4.54 12.56
CA GLU A 36 -4.49 -4.84 11.65
C GLU A 36 -3.57 -3.64 11.41
N LEU A 37 -3.86 -2.44 11.93
CA LEU A 37 -2.98 -1.27 11.75
C LEU A 37 -1.59 -1.50 12.36
N SER A 38 -1.54 -2.15 13.53
CA SER A 38 -0.33 -2.32 14.36
C SER A 38 0.85 -2.99 13.62
N GLY A 39 2.07 -2.47 13.78
CA GLY A 39 3.28 -3.04 13.19
C GLY A 39 3.74 -2.33 11.91
N MET A 40 4.64 -2.99 11.18
CA MET A 40 5.42 -2.37 10.11
C MET A 40 4.77 -2.54 8.72
N TRP A 41 4.72 -1.44 7.99
CA TRP A 41 4.14 -1.31 6.67
C TRP A 41 5.16 -0.68 5.72
N GLN A 42 5.47 -1.35 4.62
CA GLN A 42 6.37 -0.83 3.60
C GLN A 42 5.59 -0.35 2.39
N LYS A 43 5.86 0.88 1.94
CA LYS A 43 5.28 1.42 0.71
C LYS A 43 5.70 0.57 -0.48
N VAL A 44 4.74 0.25 -1.34
CA VAL A 44 4.93 -0.45 -2.60
C VAL A 44 4.99 0.60 -3.70
N TYR A 45 6.01 0.52 -4.53
CA TYR A 45 6.17 1.34 -5.73
C TYR A 45 5.93 0.48 -6.96
N ASP A 46 5.48 1.12 -8.04
CA ASP A 46 5.30 0.46 -9.32
C ASP A 46 6.62 -0.10 -9.86
N GLU A 47 6.53 -1.23 -10.55
CA GLU A 47 7.69 -1.87 -11.16
C GLU A 47 8.35 -0.91 -12.17
N GLY A 48 9.68 -0.77 -12.08
CA GLY A 48 10.46 0.08 -13.00
C GLY A 48 10.88 1.44 -12.46
N ILE A 49 10.45 1.82 -11.25
CA ILE A 49 10.98 3.02 -10.57
C ILE A 49 12.31 2.65 -9.88
N ALA A 50 13.42 2.80 -10.62
CA ALA A 50 14.76 2.35 -10.19
C ALA A 50 15.28 3.02 -8.90
N ASP A 51 14.77 4.21 -8.56
CA ASP A 51 15.31 5.05 -7.47
C ASP A 51 14.25 5.46 -6.43
N ALA A 52 13.17 4.69 -6.27
CA ALA A 52 12.07 5.07 -5.37
C ALA A 52 12.44 5.09 -3.87
N GLY A 53 13.59 4.53 -3.51
CA GLY A 53 13.99 4.34 -2.12
C GLY A 53 13.07 3.39 -1.36
N ILE A 54 13.14 3.44 -0.04
CA ILE A 54 12.31 2.70 0.89
C ILE A 54 11.54 3.72 1.74
N ALA A 55 10.24 3.50 1.92
CA ALA A 55 9.45 4.17 2.94
C ALA A 55 8.73 3.11 3.78
N GLN A 56 8.95 3.14 5.09
CA GLN A 56 8.37 2.22 6.06
C GLN A 56 7.71 2.99 7.20
N TYR A 57 6.54 2.53 7.60
CA TYR A 57 5.74 3.09 8.69
C TYR A 57 5.49 1.99 9.72
N THR A 58 5.97 2.16 10.93
CA THR A 58 5.74 1.22 12.04
C THR A 58 4.76 1.85 13.02
N PHE A 59 3.53 1.35 13.02
CA PHE A 59 2.46 1.85 13.89
C PHE A 59 2.49 1.14 15.25
N HIS A 60 2.48 1.94 16.31
CA HIS A 60 2.39 1.51 17.70
C HIS A 60 1.11 2.09 18.33
N PRO A 61 -0.04 1.39 18.23
CA PRO A 61 -1.28 1.85 18.83
C PRO A 61 -1.16 1.99 20.35
N GLN A 62 -1.71 3.09 20.87
CA GLN A 62 -1.84 3.35 22.31
C GLN A 62 -3.30 3.25 22.75
N SER A 63 -4.24 3.49 21.82
CA SER A 63 -5.67 3.24 21.98
C SER A 63 -6.26 2.73 20.65
N ALA A 64 -7.58 2.60 20.58
CA ALA A 64 -8.27 2.19 19.35
C ALA A 64 -8.00 3.14 18.17
N ASN A 65 -7.83 4.44 18.45
CA ASN A 65 -7.89 5.50 17.44
C ASN A 65 -6.64 6.38 17.43
N ASN A 66 -5.61 6.09 18.24
CA ASN A 66 -4.38 6.86 18.26
C ASN A 66 -3.17 6.06 18.73
N GLY A 67 -1.99 6.62 18.47
CA GLY A 67 -0.74 6.12 19.00
C GLY A 67 0.44 6.87 18.41
N THR A 68 1.58 6.17 18.32
CA THR A 68 2.79 6.69 17.70
C THR A 68 3.12 5.92 16.43
N VAL A 69 3.80 6.58 15.50
CA VAL A 69 4.31 5.96 14.30
C VAL A 69 5.78 6.34 14.10
N GLU A 70 6.62 5.34 13.84
CA GLU A 70 7.98 5.53 13.37
C GLU A 70 7.99 5.46 11.85
N ILE A 71 8.62 6.44 11.21
CA ILE A 71 8.66 6.55 9.75
C ILE A 71 10.11 6.54 9.33
N PHE A 72 10.50 5.45 8.67
CA PHE A 72 11.83 5.27 8.10
C PHE A 72 11.79 5.52 6.60
N THR A 73 12.66 6.39 6.12
CA THR A 73 12.90 6.63 4.70
C THR A 73 14.36 6.42 4.38
N SER A 74 14.64 5.75 3.26
CA SER A 74 15.99 5.56 2.74
C SER A 74 15.97 5.81 1.25
N ASP A 75 16.72 6.80 0.78
CA ASP A 75 16.92 7.06 -0.64
C ASP A 75 18.37 7.43 -0.92
N TRP A 76 18.78 7.27 -2.18
CA TRP A 76 20.18 7.43 -2.57
C TRP A 76 20.68 8.88 -2.44
N ALA A 77 19.78 9.88 -2.44
CA ALA A 77 20.13 11.29 -2.44
C ALA A 77 20.21 11.87 -1.02
N SER A 78 19.31 11.43 -0.14
CA SER A 78 19.12 11.96 1.22
C SER A 78 19.68 11.05 2.30
N GLY A 79 19.97 9.78 1.96
CA GLY A 79 20.39 8.76 2.92
C GLY A 79 19.23 8.28 3.79
N ASP A 80 19.58 7.66 4.91
CA ASP A 80 18.62 7.06 5.83
C ASP A 80 18.14 8.08 6.86
N THR A 81 16.84 8.17 7.04
CA THR A 81 16.20 9.05 8.03
C THR A 81 15.07 8.32 8.74
N THR A 82 15.00 8.49 10.07
CA THR A 82 13.87 8.03 10.88
C THR A 82 13.26 9.20 11.62
N VAL A 83 11.94 9.38 11.50
CA VAL A 83 11.18 10.36 12.28
C VAL A 83 10.11 9.68 13.13
N TYR A 84 9.83 10.24 14.30
CA TYR A 84 8.83 9.73 15.23
C TYR A 84 7.65 10.71 15.32
N ARG A 85 6.44 10.20 15.10
CA ARG A 85 5.22 11.01 15.01
C ARG A 85 4.12 10.45 15.89
N ILE A 86 3.10 11.27 16.11
CA ILE A 86 1.81 10.79 16.63
C ILE A 86 0.86 10.63 15.46
N TYR A 87 -0.11 9.74 15.62
CA TYR A 87 -1.19 9.61 14.67
C TYR A 87 -2.54 9.51 15.37
N THR A 88 -3.57 9.93 14.66
CA THR A 88 -4.98 9.70 15.00
C THR A 88 -5.71 9.12 13.80
N VAL A 89 -6.63 8.19 14.03
CA VAL A 89 -7.56 7.69 13.02
C VAL A 89 -8.97 7.91 13.52
N THR A 90 -9.80 8.58 12.72
CA THR A 90 -11.22 8.77 13.06
C THR A 90 -12.04 7.52 12.74
N ASP A 91 -13.27 7.44 13.25
CA ASP A 91 -14.20 6.36 12.90
C ASP A 91 -14.54 6.33 11.39
N ALA A 92 -14.35 7.47 10.70
CA ALA A 92 -14.44 7.58 9.25
C ALA A 92 -13.16 7.13 8.51
N ARG A 93 -12.21 6.49 9.21
CA ARG A 93 -10.94 5.96 8.67
C ARG A 93 -9.98 7.05 8.18
N HIS A 94 -10.19 8.28 8.62
CA HIS A 94 -9.35 9.41 8.30
C HIS A 94 -8.10 9.39 9.19
N LEU A 95 -6.93 9.18 8.57
CA LEU A 95 -5.63 9.14 9.20
C LEU A 95 -4.97 10.51 9.13
N HIS A 96 -4.59 11.01 10.30
CA HIS A 96 -3.76 12.19 10.44
C HIS A 96 -2.47 11.83 11.18
N ILE A 97 -1.31 12.16 10.62
CA ILE A 97 0.02 12.00 11.22
C ILE A 97 0.63 13.39 11.41
N SER A 98 1.09 13.69 12.62
CA SER A 98 1.66 14.98 12.98
C SER A 98 2.88 14.87 13.91
N PRO A 99 3.70 15.92 13.99
CA PRO A 99 4.75 16.03 14.99
C PRO A 99 4.20 15.84 16.41
N LYS A 100 5.06 15.37 17.32
CA LYS A 100 4.73 15.41 18.75
C LYS A 100 4.58 16.88 19.19
N PRO A 101 3.80 17.18 20.26
CA PRO A 101 3.57 18.56 20.70
C PRO A 101 4.85 19.38 21.00
N ASP A 102 5.93 18.70 21.36
CA ASP A 102 7.25 19.26 21.67
C ASP A 102 8.22 19.26 20.47
N ASP A 103 7.84 18.63 19.36
CA ASP A 103 8.61 18.57 18.13
C ASP A 103 8.23 19.74 17.22
N THR A 104 9.12 20.74 17.14
CA THR A 104 8.95 21.92 16.28
C THR A 104 9.44 21.69 14.84
N SER A 105 9.86 20.47 14.50
CA SER A 105 10.24 20.15 13.13
C SER A 105 9.01 20.20 12.21
N VAL A 106 9.17 20.85 11.06
CA VAL A 106 8.21 20.81 9.94
C VAL A 106 8.17 19.45 9.22
N ALA A 107 8.84 18.43 9.77
CA ALA A 107 9.00 17.17 9.07
C ALA A 107 7.69 16.34 9.05
N LEU A 108 7.35 15.92 7.83
CA LEU A 108 6.31 14.96 7.42
C LEU A 108 5.02 14.96 8.26
N THR A 109 4.03 15.73 7.80
CA THR A 109 2.62 15.58 8.15
C THR A 109 1.91 14.76 7.08
N VAL A 110 0.98 13.90 7.48
CA VAL A 110 0.13 13.12 6.55
C VAL A 110 -1.33 13.36 6.91
N ASP A 111 -2.15 13.52 5.89
CA ASP A 111 -3.59 13.67 5.99
C ASP A 111 -4.22 12.90 4.83
N CYS A 112 -4.92 11.81 5.12
CA CYS A 112 -5.44 10.86 4.11
C CYS A 112 -6.53 9.95 4.69
N ASP A 113 -7.26 9.27 3.81
CA ASP A 113 -8.21 8.23 4.20
C ASP A 113 -7.62 6.83 3.99
N ILE A 114 -7.81 5.94 4.97
CA ILE A 114 -7.48 4.52 4.85
C ILE A 114 -8.67 3.79 4.22
N ARG A 115 -8.60 3.57 2.91
CA ARG A 115 -9.62 2.83 2.14
C ARG A 115 -9.47 1.32 2.20
N ARG A 116 -8.30 0.81 2.57
CA ARG A 116 -8.13 -0.62 2.80
C ARG A 116 -7.15 -0.85 3.92
N LEU A 117 -7.50 -1.74 4.83
CA LEU A 117 -6.65 -2.21 5.91
C LEU A 117 -6.98 -3.68 6.21
N THR A 118 -6.06 -4.57 5.84
CA THR A 118 -6.11 -6.00 6.13
C THR A 118 -4.82 -6.43 6.81
N SER A 119 -4.65 -7.72 7.12
CA SER A 119 -3.40 -8.23 7.70
C SER A 119 -2.19 -8.18 6.75
N THR A 120 -2.39 -7.87 5.47
CA THR A 120 -1.32 -7.88 4.45
C THR A 120 -1.21 -6.60 3.66
N GLN A 121 -2.29 -5.82 3.55
CA GLN A 121 -2.36 -4.65 2.67
C GLN A 121 -3.00 -3.45 3.36
N MET A 122 -2.43 -2.28 3.11
CA MET A 122 -3.00 -0.99 3.47
C MET A 122 -2.95 -0.05 2.26
N ILE A 123 -4.00 0.75 2.04
CA ILE A 123 -4.05 1.71 0.92
C ILE A 123 -4.58 3.04 1.42
N TRP A 124 -3.86 4.11 1.12
CA TRP A 124 -4.20 5.49 1.47
C TRP A 124 -4.71 6.23 0.26
N TYR A 125 -5.72 7.05 0.49
CA TYR A 125 -6.38 7.87 -0.52
C TYR A 125 -6.38 9.33 -0.09
N ASN A 126 -6.38 10.22 -1.07
CA ASN A 126 -6.58 11.64 -0.82
C ASN A 126 -8.01 11.87 -0.32
N THR A 127 -8.15 12.59 0.79
CA THR A 127 -9.43 12.87 1.44
C THR A 127 -10.41 13.60 0.52
N ASP A 128 -9.91 14.50 -0.34
CA ASP A 128 -10.73 15.36 -1.19
C ASP A 128 -10.99 14.75 -2.58
N SER A 129 -9.94 14.21 -3.22
CA SER A 129 -10.02 13.71 -4.60
C SER A 129 -10.37 12.24 -4.73
N ASN A 130 -10.29 11.48 -3.64
CA ASN A 130 -10.42 10.03 -3.64
C ASN A 130 -9.47 9.32 -4.64
N GLU A 131 -8.31 9.92 -4.87
CA GLU A 131 -7.21 9.30 -5.63
C GLU A 131 -6.29 8.50 -4.69
N GLU A 132 -5.81 7.35 -5.16
CA GLU A 132 -4.85 6.54 -4.40
C GLU A 132 -3.52 7.31 -4.24
N LEU A 133 -3.10 7.52 -2.99
CA LEU A 133 -1.84 8.18 -2.64
C LEU A 133 -0.70 7.19 -2.48
N ALA A 134 -0.98 6.05 -1.84
CA ALA A 134 0.04 5.06 -1.52
C ALA A 134 -0.58 3.70 -1.20
N ARG A 135 0.16 2.66 -1.60
CA ARG A 135 -0.12 1.28 -1.26
C ARG A 135 1.00 0.74 -0.39
N PHE A 136 0.65 -0.10 0.57
CA PHE A 136 1.59 -0.68 1.51
C PHE A 136 1.39 -2.19 1.63
N LYS A 137 2.49 -2.89 1.92
CA LYS A 137 2.50 -4.29 2.32
C LYS A 137 2.95 -4.43 3.76
N LYS A 138 2.35 -5.37 4.49
CA LYS A 138 2.76 -5.71 5.85
C LYS A 138 4.13 -6.37 5.85
N ILE A 139 5.05 -5.89 6.68
CA ILE A 139 6.33 -6.56 6.92
C ILE A 139 6.22 -7.36 8.20
N LYS A 140 6.32 -8.69 8.09
CA LYS A 140 6.48 -9.57 9.24
C LYS A 140 7.94 -9.53 9.65
N LEU A 141 8.23 -8.99 10.83
CA LEU A 141 9.54 -9.16 11.44
C LEU A 141 9.73 -10.65 11.67
N LYS A 142 10.74 -11.25 11.02
CA LYS A 142 11.17 -12.59 11.38
C LYS A 142 11.71 -12.48 12.80
N ARG A 143 11.04 -13.12 13.76
CA ARG A 143 11.58 -13.29 15.11
C ARG A 143 12.90 -14.03 14.94
N ASN A 144 14.01 -13.36 15.22
CA ASN A 144 15.32 -14.00 15.15
C ASN A 144 15.32 -15.21 16.10
N GLU A 145 15.66 -16.38 15.57
CA GLU A 145 15.84 -17.64 16.30
C GLU A 145 17.13 -17.59 17.15
N TYR A 146 17.17 -16.70 18.16
CA TYR A 146 18.26 -16.63 19.15
C TYR A 146 17.75 -16.92 20.57
N GLU A 147 16.91 -17.94 20.72
CA GLU A 147 16.53 -18.53 22.02
C GLU A 147 16.69 -20.06 22.03
N GLN A 148 17.75 -20.57 21.40
CA GLN A 148 18.17 -21.98 21.49
C GLN A 148 19.67 -22.06 21.75
N GLU A 149 20.16 -21.38 22.78
CA GLU A 149 21.44 -21.68 23.43
C GLU A 149 21.51 -20.95 24.78
N LYS A 150 20.82 -21.50 25.78
CA LYS A 150 21.18 -21.27 27.18
C LYS A 150 20.81 -22.46 28.05
#